data_AF-A0A924R6T1-F1
#
_entry.id   AF-A0A924R6T1-F1
#
_cell.length_a   1.000
_cell.length_b   1.000
_cell.length_c   1.000
_cell.angle_alpha   90.00
_cell.angle_beta   90.00
_cell.angle_gamma   90.00
#
_symmetry.space_group_name_H-M   'P 1'
#
loop_
_entity.id
_entity.type
_entity.pdbx_description
1 polymer ?
#
loop_
_entity_poly.entity_id
_entity_poly.type
_entity_poly.pdbx_seq_one_letter_code
_entity_poly.pdbx_strand_id
1 'polypeptide(L)'
;FGEALEEAQRGPIEALTAVGAPKSSIFIKGYWPQVKPAFWSIALFRWDINVRESAVLGLVGAGGIGMAMDSAMNLFRWDQVAVVLLTIFAVVILAEVGVSAIRKRVI
;
A
#
# COMPACT_ATOMS: atom_id res chain seq x y z
N PHE A 1 7.89 -9.27 -4.10
CA PHE A 1 8.78 -8.21 -4.62
C PHE A 1 9.83 -8.74 -5.59
N GLY A 2 10.36 -9.96 -5.43
CA GLY A 2 11.39 -10.52 -6.34
C GLY A 2 10.93 -10.77 -7.78
N GLU A 3 9.70 -11.26 -7.99
CA GLU A 3 9.15 -11.56 -9.32
C GLU A 3 9.11 -10.34 -10.25
N ALA A 4 8.72 -9.17 -9.72
CA ALA A 4 8.70 -7.91 -10.49
C ALA A 4 10.11 -7.45 -10.94
N LEU A 5 11.16 -7.92 -10.28
CA LEU A 5 12.55 -7.68 -10.68
C LEU A 5 13.04 -8.70 -11.72
N GLU A 6 12.57 -9.95 -11.66
CA GLU A 6 12.88 -10.98 -12.65
C GLU A 6 12.20 -10.74 -14.00
N GLU A 7 11.02 -10.12 -13.98
CA GLU A 7 10.26 -9.77 -15.18
C GLU A 7 10.77 -8.49 -15.88
N ALA A 8 11.73 -7.79 -15.26
CA ALA A 8 12.31 -6.58 -15.84
C ALA A 8 13.10 -6.90 -17.12
N GLN A 9 12.72 -6.25 -18.22
CA GLN A 9 13.38 -6.36 -19.51
C GLN A 9 14.82 -5.85 -19.42
N ARG A 10 15.76 -6.66 -19.93
CA ARG A 10 17.19 -6.36 -19.90
C ARG A 10 17.63 -5.34 -20.95
N GLY A 11 16.89 -5.20 -22.05
CA GLY A 11 17.22 -4.28 -23.15
C GLY A 11 17.44 -2.81 -22.72
N PRO A 12 16.53 -2.19 -21.95
CA PRO A 12 16.72 -0.83 -21.41
C PRO A 12 17.97 -0.67 -20.52
N ILE A 13 18.33 -1.72 -19.79
CA ILE A 13 19.49 -1.76 -18.88
C ILE A 13 20.79 -1.88 -19.68
N GLU A 14 20.81 -2.74 -20.68
CA GLU A 14 21.94 -2.93 -21.60
C GLU A 14 22.20 -1.67 -22.42
N ALA A 15 21.14 -1.02 -22.92
CA ALA A 15 21.25 0.26 -23.63
C ALA A 15 21.88 1.35 -22.75
N LEU A 16 21.41 1.52 -21.50
CA LEU A 16 22.00 2.50 -20.56
C LEU A 16 23.46 2.18 -20.24
N THR A 17 23.80 0.89 -20.14
CA THR A 17 25.17 0.45 -19.90
C THR A 17 26.08 0.73 -21.12
N ALA A 18 25.57 0.53 -22.33
CA ALA A 18 26.31 0.77 -23.57
C ALA A 18 26.66 2.24 -23.82
N VAL A 19 25.84 3.18 -23.34
CA VAL A 19 26.14 4.63 -23.40
C VAL A 19 27.04 5.08 -22.23
N GLY A 20 27.50 4.16 -21.37
CA GLY A 20 28.38 4.46 -20.24
C GLY A 20 27.67 5.16 -19.08
N ALA A 21 26.36 4.97 -18.92
CA ALA A 21 25.61 5.61 -17.84
C ALA A 21 26.08 5.10 -16.45
N PRO A 22 26.14 5.98 -15.43
CA PRO A 22 26.53 5.58 -14.09
C PRO A 22 25.51 4.61 -13.48
N LYS A 23 25.96 3.73 -12.57
CA LYS A 23 25.12 2.69 -11.94
C LYS A 23 23.82 3.22 -11.31
N SER A 24 23.84 4.44 -10.76
CA SER A 24 22.65 5.11 -10.22
C SER A 24 21.60 5.40 -11.31
N SER A 25 22.02 5.81 -12.50
CA SER A 25 21.13 6.05 -13.64
C SER A 25 20.55 4.74 -14.17
N ILE A 26 21.33 3.67 -14.20
CA ILE A 26 20.84 2.33 -14.58
C ILE A 26 19.76 1.86 -13.61
N PHE A 27 19.95 2.07 -12.30
CA PHE A 27 18.95 1.69 -11.30
C PHE A 27 17.66 2.51 -11.40
N ILE A 28 17.78 3.85 -11.45
CA ILE A 28 16.62 4.77 -11.42
C ILE A 28 15.88 4.83 -12.76
N LYS A 29 16.57 4.67 -13.89
CA LYS A 29 15.96 4.78 -15.23
C LYS A 29 15.78 3.44 -15.93
N GLY A 30 16.52 2.41 -15.54
CA GLY A 30 16.39 1.05 -16.07
C GLY A 30 15.41 0.21 -15.25
N TYR A 31 15.75 -0.06 -13.98
CA TYR A 31 14.97 -0.98 -13.13
C TYR A 31 13.74 -0.32 -12.51
N TRP A 32 13.89 0.87 -11.92
CA TRP A 32 12.81 1.51 -11.16
C TRP A 32 11.51 1.74 -11.96
N PRO A 33 11.53 2.18 -13.23
CA PRO A 33 10.30 2.37 -13.99
C PRO A 33 9.54 1.07 -14.26
N GLN A 34 10.24 -0.06 -14.27
CA GLN A 34 9.66 -1.38 -14.49
C GLN A 34 9.10 -1.97 -13.19
N VAL A 35 9.75 -1.73 -12.06
CA VAL A 35 9.36 -2.27 -10.74
C VAL A 35 8.34 -1.38 -10.01
N LYS A 36 8.32 -0.06 -10.28
CA LYS A 36 7.41 0.90 -9.62
C LYS A 36 5.93 0.49 -9.62
N PRO A 37 5.33 -0.09 -10.68
CA PRO A 37 3.91 -0.43 -10.69
C PRO A 37 3.60 -1.53 -9.67
N ALA A 38 4.41 -2.60 -9.69
CA ALA A 38 4.28 -3.72 -8.78
C ALA A 38 4.58 -3.32 -7.33
N PHE A 39 5.62 -2.49 -7.12
CA PHE A 39 5.95 -1.98 -5.80
C PHE A 39 4.78 -1.22 -5.17
N TRP A 40 4.21 -0.24 -5.88
CA TRP A 40 3.09 0.54 -5.37
C TRP A 40 1.83 -0.30 -5.18
N SER A 41 1.54 -1.22 -6.11
CA SER A 41 0.40 -2.14 -5.97
C SER A 41 0.50 -2.97 -4.69
N ILE A 42 1.66 -3.56 -4.41
CA ILE A 42 1.86 -4.41 -3.22
C ILE A 42 1.91 -3.55 -1.95
N ALA A 43 2.59 -2.42 -1.97
CA ALA A 43 2.72 -1.54 -0.81
C ALA A 43 1.36 -1.02 -0.34
N LEU A 44 0.53 -0.54 -1.27
CA LEU A 44 -0.82 -0.05 -0.96
C LEU A 44 -1.75 -1.17 -0.51
N PHE A 45 -1.67 -2.33 -1.15
CA PHE A 45 -2.46 -3.49 -0.75
C PHE A 45 -2.13 -3.94 0.69
N ARG A 46 -0.83 -4.02 1.02
CA ARG A 46 -0.41 -4.35 2.39
C ARG A 46 -0.80 -3.26 3.39
N TRP A 47 -0.74 -2.00 2.98
CA TRP A 47 -1.17 -0.90 3.83
C TRP A 47 -2.68 -0.98 4.14
N ASP A 48 -3.53 -1.26 3.15
CA ASP A 48 -4.99 -1.47 3.36
C ASP A 48 -5.25 -2.61 4.35
N ILE A 49 -4.58 -3.76 4.14
CA ILE A 49 -4.69 -4.92 5.05
C ILE A 49 -4.28 -4.52 6.47
N ASN A 50 -3.14 -3.85 6.63
CA ASN A 50 -2.66 -3.45 7.96
C ASN A 50 -3.64 -2.49 8.66
N VAL A 51 -4.29 -1.57 7.93
CA VAL A 51 -5.31 -0.68 8.50
C VAL A 51 -6.50 -1.49 9.01
N ARG A 52 -7.00 -2.45 8.22
CA ARG A 52 -8.12 -3.30 8.59
C ARG A 52 -7.78 -4.25 9.74
N GLU A 53 -6.60 -4.84 9.70
CA GLU A 53 -6.07 -5.68 10.79
C GLU A 53 -5.89 -4.89 12.07
N SER A 54 -5.49 -3.61 12.03
CA SER A 54 -5.39 -2.77 13.23
C SER A 54 -6.73 -2.55 13.93
N ALA A 55 -7.85 -2.61 13.20
CA ALA A 55 -9.18 -2.55 13.78
C ALA A 55 -9.54 -3.85 14.53
N VAL A 56 -9.15 -5.01 13.99
CA VAL A 56 -9.38 -6.31 14.63
C VAL A 56 -8.41 -6.52 15.81
N LEU A 57 -7.12 -6.24 15.60
CA LEU A 57 -6.08 -6.37 16.62
C LEU A 57 -6.28 -5.40 17.79
N GLY A 58 -6.88 -4.22 17.54
CA GLY A 58 -7.21 -3.29 18.61
C GLY A 58 -8.31 -3.80 19.55
N LEU A 59 -9.17 -4.74 19.13
CA LEU A 59 -10.15 -5.39 20.00
C LEU A 59 -9.51 -6.37 20.99
N VAL A 60 -8.35 -6.96 20.64
CA VAL A 60 -7.59 -7.87 21.51
C VAL A 60 -6.53 -7.13 22.35
N GLY A 61 -6.55 -5.80 22.35
CA GLY A 61 -5.65 -4.97 23.17
C GLY A 61 -4.29 -4.66 22.55
N ALA A 62 -4.07 -4.96 21.26
CA ALA A 62 -2.81 -4.67 20.58
C ALA A 62 -2.62 -3.19 20.20
N GLY A 63 -3.60 -2.33 20.49
CA GLY A 63 -3.57 -0.91 20.14
C GLY A 63 -4.25 -0.55 18.82
N GLY A 64 -4.25 0.74 18.46
CA GLY A 64 -4.77 1.22 17.18
C GLY A 64 -6.26 1.56 17.16
N ILE A 65 -6.84 1.62 15.95
CA ILE A 65 -8.23 2.07 15.73
C ILE A 65 -9.24 1.15 16.44
N GLY A 66 -8.92 -0.14 16.54
CA GLY A 66 -9.77 -1.12 17.23
C GLY A 66 -9.91 -0.85 18.72
N MET A 67 -8.91 -0.28 19.40
CA MET A 67 -9.02 0.06 20.83
C MET A 67 -10.05 1.17 21.08
N ALA A 68 -10.15 2.14 20.17
CA ALA A 68 -11.16 3.19 20.26
C ALA A 68 -12.57 2.60 20.08
N MET A 69 -12.71 1.61 19.20
CA MET A 69 -13.97 0.88 19.01
C MET A 69 -14.32 0.04 20.24
N ASP A 70 -13.35 -0.73 20.78
CA ASP A 70 -13.52 -1.56 21.97
C ASP A 70 -13.93 -0.73 23.19
N SER A 71 -13.23 0.39 23.43
CA SER A 71 -13.55 1.32 24.50
C SER A 71 -14.97 1.90 24.37
N ALA A 72 -15.39 2.25 23.15
CA ALA A 72 -16.74 2.74 22.90
C ALA A 72 -17.82 1.67 23.12
N MET A 73 -17.55 0.41 22.74
CA MET A 73 -18.44 -0.72 23.00
C MET A 73 -18.58 -1.00 24.51
N ASN A 74 -17.47 -1.00 25.24
CA ASN A 74 -17.44 -1.21 26.70
C ASN A 74 -18.20 -0.11 27.46
N LEU A 75 -18.24 1.12 26.92
CA LEU A 75 -19.00 2.25 27.47
C LEU A 75 -20.45 2.31 26.95
N PHE A 76 -20.91 1.34 26.16
CA PHE A 76 -22.23 1.32 25.50
C PHE A 76 -22.52 2.57 24.64
N ARG A 77 -21.47 3.18 24.08
CA ARG A 77 -21.57 4.39 23.23
C ARG A 77 -21.69 4.02 21.76
N TRP A 78 -22.87 3.54 21.37
CA TRP A 78 -23.15 3.08 20.01
C TRP A 78 -22.90 4.15 18.93
N ASP A 79 -23.11 5.43 19.24
CA ASP A 79 -22.80 6.55 18.34
C ASP A 79 -21.31 6.58 17.97
N GLN A 80 -20.42 6.35 18.96
CA GLN A 80 -18.99 6.34 18.71
C GLN A 80 -18.55 5.12 17.92
N VAL A 81 -19.16 3.96 18.19
CA VAL A 81 -18.90 2.72 17.43
C VAL A 81 -19.24 2.94 15.95
N ALA A 82 -20.38 3.58 15.66
CA ALA A 82 -20.79 3.90 14.29
C ALA A 82 -19.80 4.85 13.58
N VAL A 83 -19.31 5.88 14.28
CA VAL A 83 -18.30 6.81 13.73
C VAL A 83 -16.97 6.10 13.43
N VAL A 84 -16.51 5.21 14.31
CA VAL A 84 -15.28 4.43 14.08
C VAL A 84 -15.43 3.50 12.88
N LEU A 85 -16.57 2.79 12.78
CA LEU A 85 -16.89 1.94 11.62
C LEU A 85 -16.93 2.74 10.31
N LEU A 86 -17.61 3.89 10.30
CA LEU A 86 -17.66 4.77 9.13
C LEU A 86 -16.28 5.29 8.73
N THR A 87 -15.43 5.59 9.71
CA THR A 87 -14.05 6.03 9.46
C THR A 87 -13.24 4.92 8.80
N ILE A 88 -13.29 3.69 9.32
CA ILE A 88 -12.62 2.53 8.71
C ILE A 88 -13.12 2.32 7.27
N PHE A 89 -14.44 2.36 7.07
CA PHE A 89 -15.05 2.21 5.76
C PHE A 89 -14.60 3.28 4.77
N ALA A 90 -14.56 4.55 5.19
CA ALA A 90 -14.08 5.65 4.37
C ALA A 90 -12.60 5.47 3.98
N VAL A 91 -11.75 5.05 4.91
CA VAL A 91 -10.32 4.80 4.64
C VAL A 91 -10.14 3.67 3.63
N VAL A 92 -10.89 2.57 3.77
CA VAL A 92 -10.86 1.45 2.82
C VAL A 92 -11.26 1.89 1.41
N ILE A 93 -12.34 2.67 1.27
CA ILE A 93 -12.76 3.20 -0.04
C ILE A 93 -11.66 4.11 -0.63
N LEU A 94 -11.09 5.01 0.17
CA LEU A 94 -10.02 5.88 -0.30
C LEU A 94 -8.79 5.08 -0.74
N ALA A 95 -8.48 3.97 -0.05
CA ALA A 95 -7.41 3.05 -0.43
C ALA A 95 -7.70 2.38 -1.78
N GLU A 96 -8.90 1.82 -1.97
CA GLU A 96 -9.32 1.18 -3.22
C GLU A 96 -9.30 2.15 -4.41
N VAL A 97 -9.81 3.37 -4.22
CA VAL A 97 -9.79 4.43 -5.22
C VAL A 97 -8.34 4.84 -5.53
N GLY A 98 -7.50 4.99 -4.51
CA GLY A 98 -6.08 5.32 -4.67
C GLY A 98 -5.31 4.25 -5.46
N VAL A 99 -5.51 2.97 -5.12
CA VAL A 99 -4.92 1.83 -5.84
C VAL A 99 -5.40 1.81 -7.29
N SER A 100 -6.70 1.99 -7.52
CA SER A 100 -7.27 2.01 -8.87
C SER A 100 -6.77 3.18 -9.71
N ALA A 101 -6.61 4.35 -9.11
CA ALA A 101 -6.06 5.53 -9.77
C ALA A 101 -4.59 5.33 -10.14
N ILE A 102 -3.79 4.74 -9.24
CA ILE A 102 -2.38 4.42 -9.50
C ILE A 102 -2.27 3.37 -10.59
N ARG A 103 -3.12 2.33 -10.56
CA ARG A 103 -3.19 1.33 -11.63
C ARG A 103 -3.43 1.97 -13.00
N LYS A 104 -4.40 2.89 -13.10
CA LYS A 104 -4.72 3.61 -14.35
C LYS A 104 -3.63 4.58 -14.84
N ARG A 105 -2.74 5.02 -13.96
CA ARG A 105 -1.70 6.02 -14.28
C ARG A 105 -0.34 5.39 -14.54
N VAL A 106 -0.17 4.14 -14.11
CA VAL A 106 1.11 3.42 -14.13
C VAL A 106 1.08 2.23 -15.10
N ILE A 107 -0.09 1.62 -15.34
CA ILE A 107 -0.37 0.69 -16.45
C ILE A 107 -1.00 1.50 -17.59
#